data_AF-A0A0R3RDT5-F1
#
_entry.id   AF-A0A0R3RDT5-F1
#
_cell.length_a   1.000
_cell.length_b   1.000
_cell.length_c   1.000
_cell.angle_alpha   90.00
_cell.angle_beta   90.00
_cell.angle_gamma   90.00
#
_symmetry.space_group_name_H-M   'P 1'
#
loop_
_entity.id
_entity.type
_entity.pdbx_description
1 polymer ?
#
loop_
_entity_poly.entity_id
_entity_poly.type
_entity_poly.pdbx_seq_one_letter_code
_entity_poly.pdbx_strand_id
1 'polypeptide(L)'
;MLKGTPLSMVPRKEYAKLLQQAVNRYGGSLLLAGRAGMGRREAASLVANMHQMPVFSPKLTSSYGIKQFRNDLKTVIQDVAINGKHIVYIIEDYQLLHDAFLQSINSLLSSGDIPGIFTTQEFDSFL
;
A
#
# COMPACT_ATOMS: atom_id res chain seq x y z
N MET A 1 -5.68 -26.41 11.63
CA MET A 1 -4.93 -26.79 10.41
C MET A 1 -5.30 -25.83 9.29
N LEU A 2 -4.41 -24.90 8.96
CA LEU A 2 -4.57 -23.95 7.85
C LEU A 2 -4.42 -24.73 6.53
N LYS A 3 -5.52 -24.98 5.82
CA LYS A 3 -5.46 -25.46 4.44
C LYS A 3 -5.06 -24.28 3.56
N GLY A 4 -3.78 -24.23 3.19
CA GLY A 4 -3.23 -23.25 2.28
C GLY A 4 -3.94 -23.31 0.92
N THR A 5 -4.66 -22.25 0.59
CA THR A 5 -5.08 -22.00 -0.79
C THR A 5 -3.83 -21.71 -1.63
N PRO A 6 -3.63 -22.39 -2.76
CA PRO A 6 -2.51 -22.11 -3.64
C PRO A 6 -2.62 -20.67 -4.17
N LEU A 7 -1.47 -20.00 -4.37
CA LEU A 7 -1.32 -18.74 -5.12
C LEU A 7 -1.71 -18.95 -6.60
N SER A 8 -2.96 -19.36 -6.85
CA SER A 8 -3.48 -19.68 -8.17
C SER A 8 -3.92 -18.40 -8.87
N MET A 9 -3.52 -18.27 -10.14
CA MET A 9 -3.83 -17.15 -11.02
C MET A 9 -5.33 -16.83 -10.99
N VAL A 10 -5.68 -15.71 -10.40
CA VAL A 10 -7.06 -15.25 -10.27
C VAL A 10 -7.55 -14.73 -11.65
N PRO A 11 -8.64 -15.27 -12.22
CA PRO A 11 -9.31 -14.73 -13.40
C PRO A 11 -9.65 -13.24 -13.28
N ARG A 12 -9.67 -12.51 -14.41
CA ARG A 12 -9.84 -11.04 -14.49
C ARG A 12 -11.02 -10.47 -13.69
N LYS A 13 -12.12 -11.22 -13.53
CA LYS A 13 -13.31 -10.81 -12.77
C LYS A 13 -13.14 -10.92 -11.26
N GLU A 14 -12.23 -11.77 -10.80
CA GLU A 14 -12.12 -12.14 -9.40
C GLU A 14 -11.15 -11.21 -8.63
N TYR A 15 -10.25 -10.50 -9.33
CA TYR A 15 -9.48 -9.39 -8.77
C TYR A 15 -10.36 -8.28 -8.19
N ALA A 16 -11.39 -7.86 -8.93
CA ALA A 16 -12.28 -6.78 -8.50
C ALA A 16 -13.00 -7.13 -7.20
N LYS A 17 -13.43 -8.39 -7.05
CA LYS A 17 -14.08 -8.88 -5.82
C LYS A 17 -13.12 -8.84 -4.63
N LEU A 18 -11.89 -9.33 -4.79
CA LEU A 18 -10.88 -9.34 -3.72
C LEU A 18 -10.48 -7.92 -3.33
N LEU A 19 -10.29 -7.03 -4.32
CA LEU A 19 -10.01 -5.61 -4.10
C LEU A 19 -11.16 -4.93 -3.35
N GLN A 20 -12.40 -5.20 -3.75
CA GLN A 20 -13.58 -4.66 -3.08
C GLN A 20 -13.68 -5.11 -1.63
N GLN A 21 -13.37 -6.37 -1.35
CA GLN A 21 -13.34 -6.90 0.02
C GLN A 21 -12.23 -6.27 0.87
N ALA A 22 -11.05 -6.05 0.27
CA ALA A 22 -9.94 -5.41 0.96
C ALA A 22 -10.26 -3.95 1.30
N VAL A 23 -10.77 -3.17 0.34
CA VAL A 23 -11.10 -1.74 0.53
C VAL A 23 -12.21 -1.54 1.58
N ASN A 24 -13.18 -2.45 1.66
CA ASN A 24 -14.26 -2.37 2.66
C ASN A 24 -13.84 -2.70 4.09
N ARG A 25 -12.62 -3.22 4.30
CA ARG A 25 -12.11 -3.59 5.63
C ARG A 25 -11.17 -2.51 6.14
N TYR A 26 -11.33 -2.09 7.40
CA TYR A 26 -10.34 -1.25 8.07
C TYR A 26 -8.96 -1.93 8.07
N GLY A 27 -7.95 -1.22 7.56
CA GLY A 27 -6.59 -1.76 7.39
C GLY A 27 -6.47 -2.89 6.37
N GLY A 28 -7.46 -3.07 5.49
CA GLY A 28 -7.45 -4.12 4.48
C GLY A 28 -6.29 -3.96 3.51
N SER A 29 -5.51 -5.03 3.35
CA SER A 29 -4.34 -5.07 2.47
C SER A 29 -4.39 -6.32 1.60
N LEU A 30 -3.86 -6.24 0.37
CA LEU A 30 -3.91 -7.33 -0.61
C LEU A 30 -2.60 -7.44 -1.38
N LEU A 31 -2.11 -8.68 -1.52
CA LEU A 31 -0.99 -9.02 -2.40
C LEU A 31 -1.53 -9.63 -3.70
N LEU A 32 -1.26 -8.98 -4.83
CA LEU A 32 -1.73 -9.44 -6.15
C LEU A 32 -0.61 -10.12 -6.96
N ALA A 33 -0.35 -11.39 -6.68
CA ALA A 33 0.62 -12.20 -7.42
C ALA A 33 0.04 -12.76 -8.74
N GLY A 34 0.85 -12.83 -9.79
CA GLY A 34 0.40 -13.25 -11.13
C GLY A 34 1.27 -12.70 -12.27
N ARG A 35 0.93 -13.12 -13.50
CA ARG A 35 1.64 -12.72 -14.73
C ARG A 35 1.46 -11.22 -15.02
N ALA A 36 2.48 -10.60 -15.62
CA ALA A 36 2.39 -9.23 -16.12
C ALA A 36 1.30 -9.09 -17.21
N GLY A 37 0.72 -7.90 -17.35
CA GLY A 37 -0.32 -7.60 -18.34
C GLY A 37 -1.75 -7.99 -17.96
N MET A 38 -2.00 -8.46 -16.74
CA MET A 38 -3.34 -8.88 -16.27
C MET A 38 -4.26 -7.73 -15.80
N GLY A 39 -3.81 -6.48 -15.89
CA GLY A 39 -4.63 -5.31 -15.52
C GLY A 39 -4.84 -5.12 -14.01
N ARG A 40 -3.94 -5.66 -13.17
CA ARG A 40 -4.08 -5.66 -11.70
C ARG A 40 -4.10 -4.25 -11.12
N ARG A 41 -3.20 -3.39 -11.59
CA ARG A 41 -3.09 -1.99 -11.16
C ARG A 41 -4.33 -1.21 -11.57
N GLU A 42 -4.77 -1.38 -12.81
CA GLU A 42 -5.95 -0.72 -13.36
C GLU A 42 -7.21 -1.12 -12.61
N ALA A 43 -7.36 -2.41 -12.27
CA ALA A 43 -8.46 -2.88 -11.44
C ALA A 43 -8.42 -2.28 -10.03
N ALA A 44 -7.24 -2.21 -9.40
CA ALA A 44 -7.07 -1.59 -8.09
C ALA A 44 -7.41 -0.10 -8.10
N SER A 45 -6.93 0.64 -9.11
CA SER A 45 -7.25 2.05 -9.29
C SER A 45 -8.73 2.29 -9.60
N LEU A 46 -9.36 1.44 -10.40
CA LEU A 46 -10.79 1.52 -10.68
C LEU A 46 -11.61 1.33 -9.40
N VAL A 47 -11.32 0.29 -8.61
CA VAL A 47 -12.02 0.06 -7.34
C VAL A 47 -11.79 1.23 -6.38
N ALA A 48 -10.56 1.74 -6.24
CA ALA A 48 -10.28 2.91 -5.41
C ALA A 48 -11.11 4.15 -5.83
N ASN A 49 -11.18 4.43 -7.14
CA ASN A 49 -11.99 5.53 -7.68
C ASN A 49 -13.48 5.36 -7.41
N MET A 50 -14.01 4.12 -7.48
CA MET A 50 -15.42 3.83 -7.13
C MET A 50 -15.74 4.15 -5.66
N HIS A 51 -14.75 4.01 -4.77
CA HIS A 51 -14.85 4.35 -3.34
C HIS A 51 -14.39 5.77 -3.01
N GLN A 52 -14.09 6.60 -4.02
CA GLN A 52 -13.60 7.96 -3.86
C GLN A 52 -12.32 8.04 -3.01
N MET A 53 -11.51 6.97 -3.01
CA MET A 53 -10.26 6.90 -2.29
C MET A 53 -9.12 7.34 -3.21
N PRO A 54 -8.29 8.34 -2.83
CA PRO A 54 -7.11 8.67 -3.59
C PRO A 54 -6.15 7.48 -3.68
N VAL A 55 -5.62 7.26 -4.88
CA VAL A 55 -4.59 6.25 -5.14
C VAL A 55 -3.24 6.93 -5.05
N PHE A 56 -2.37 6.41 -4.17
CA PHE A 56 -0.98 6.84 -4.08
C PHE A 56 -0.06 5.71 -4.54
N SER A 57 0.98 6.04 -5.29
CA SER A 57 2.01 5.08 -5.69
C SER A 57 3.35 5.80 -5.81
N PRO A 58 4.44 5.23 -5.26
CA PRO A 58 5.79 5.81 -5.36
C PRO A 58 6.21 6.12 -6.80
N LYS A 59 6.67 7.36 -7.03
CA LYS A 59 7.23 7.74 -8.33
C LYS A 59 8.73 7.59 -8.31
N LEU A 60 9.24 6.58 -9.01
CA LEU A 60 10.66 6.35 -9.10
C LEU A 60 11.34 7.50 -9.85
N THR A 61 12.41 8.01 -9.24
CA THR A 61 13.37 8.94 -9.82
C THR A 61 14.74 8.29 -9.80
N SER A 62 15.71 8.84 -10.54
CA SER A 62 17.10 8.34 -10.56
C SER A 62 17.76 8.34 -9.17
N SER A 63 17.28 9.18 -8.25
CA SER A 63 17.76 9.30 -6.88
C SER A 63 16.82 8.69 -5.85
N TYR A 64 15.86 7.87 -6.29
CA TYR A 64 14.87 7.27 -5.39
C TYR A 64 15.52 6.18 -4.54
N GLY A 65 15.57 6.40 -3.23
CA GLY A 65 16.11 5.46 -2.26
C GLY A 65 15.25 5.39 -1.00
N ILE A 66 15.85 4.86 0.07
CA ILE A 66 15.17 4.64 1.35
C ILE A 66 14.57 5.93 1.92
N LYS A 67 15.28 7.05 1.80
CA LYS A 67 14.80 8.35 2.31
C LYS A 67 13.53 8.81 1.60
N GLN A 68 13.49 8.71 0.27
CA GLN A 68 12.33 9.09 -0.54
C GLN A 68 11.13 8.20 -0.23
N PHE A 69 11.35 6.89 -0.14
CA PHE A 69 10.29 5.96 0.22
C PHE A 69 9.70 6.22 1.61
N ARG A 70 10.55 6.51 2.61
CA ARG A 70 10.06 6.87 3.94
C ARG A 70 9.28 8.18 3.93
N ASN A 71 9.68 9.16 3.13
CA ASN A 71 8.93 10.42 2.97
C ASN A 71 7.57 10.21 2.30
N ASP A 72 7.50 9.34 1.29
CA ASP A 72 6.22 8.96 0.66
C ASP A 72 5.28 8.31 1.68
N LEU A 73 5.80 7.39 2.51
CA LEU A 73 5.03 6.79 3.59
C LEU A 73 4.60 7.80 4.65
N LYS A 74 5.48 8.71 5.08
CA LYS A 74 5.11 9.80 6.00
C LYS A 74 3.93 10.60 5.47
N THR A 75 4.00 11.01 4.20
CA THR A 75 2.96 11.82 3.54
C THR A 75 1.61 11.10 3.57
N VAL A 76 1.60 9.81 3.21
CA VAL A 76 0.38 8.99 3.23
C VAL A 76 -0.16 8.83 4.65
N ILE A 77 0.70 8.53 5.63
CA ILE A 77 0.29 8.36 7.03
C ILE A 77 -0.28 9.67 7.59
N GLN A 78 0.33 10.81 7.29
CA GLN A 78 -0.16 12.13 7.71
C GLN A 78 -1.52 12.46 7.10
N ASP A 79 -1.72 12.21 5.80
CA ASP A 79 -3.01 12.45 5.16
C ASP A 79 -4.12 11.55 5.77
N VAL A 80 -3.81 10.31 6.12
CA VAL A 80 -4.78 9.42 6.78
C VAL A 80 -5.06 9.90 8.21
N ALA A 81 -4.02 10.21 8.99
CA ALA A 81 -4.13 10.52 10.41
C ALA A 81 -4.75 11.91 10.68
N ILE A 82 -4.37 12.92 9.89
CA ILE A 82 -4.75 14.31 10.12
C ILE A 82 -6.01 14.67 9.32
N ASN A 83 -6.03 14.30 8.04
CA ASN A 83 -7.13 14.69 7.15
C ASN A 83 -8.27 13.66 7.10
N GLY A 84 -8.13 12.52 7.81
CA GLY A 84 -9.14 11.46 7.84
C GLY A 84 -9.40 10.81 6.48
N LYS A 85 -8.45 10.92 5.53
CA LYS A 85 -8.62 10.40 4.17
C LYS A 85 -8.41 8.88 4.16
N HIS A 86 -9.30 8.18 3.48
CA HIS A 86 -9.11 6.76 3.17
C HIS A 86 -8.27 6.63 1.88
N ILE A 87 -7.04 6.13 1.99
CA ILE A 87 -6.07 6.08 0.87
C ILE A 87 -5.80 4.64 0.44
N VAL A 88 -5.69 4.44 -0.88
CA VAL A 88 -5.17 3.18 -1.44
C VAL A 88 -3.70 3.39 -1.85
N TYR A 89 -2.78 2.74 -1.14
CA TYR A 89 -1.35 2.77 -1.45
C TYR A 89 -0.97 1.56 -2.30
N ILE A 90 -0.54 1.80 -3.55
CA ILE A 90 -0.16 0.75 -4.51
C ILE A 90 1.36 0.72 -4.68
N ILE A 91 1.95 -0.44 -4.37
CA ILE A 91 3.35 -0.75 -4.58
C ILE A 91 3.48 -1.89 -5.59
N GLU A 92 4.38 -1.73 -6.55
CA GLU A 92 4.72 -2.71 -7.56
C GLU A 92 6.16 -3.22 -7.37
N ASP A 93 6.45 -4.39 -7.94
CA ASP A 93 7.73 -5.08 -7.79
C ASP A 93 8.92 -4.24 -8.24
N TYR A 94 8.80 -3.54 -9.38
CA TYR A 94 9.84 -2.67 -9.90
C TYR A 94 10.16 -1.46 -9.00
N GLN A 95 9.28 -1.12 -8.04
CA GLN A 95 9.50 -0.04 -7.07
C GLN A 95 10.29 -0.48 -5.83
N LEU A 96 10.45 -1.79 -5.62
CA LEU A 96 11.13 -2.36 -4.44
C LEU A 96 12.65 -2.45 -4.66
N LEU A 97 13.30 -1.29 -4.63
CA LEU A 97 14.74 -1.17 -4.93
C LEU A 97 15.66 -1.69 -3.81
N HIS A 98 15.17 -1.75 -2.57
CA HIS A 98 15.95 -2.16 -1.39
C HIS A 98 15.11 -3.01 -0.43
N ASP A 99 15.73 -3.99 0.21
CA ASP A 99 15.07 -4.87 1.21
C ASP A 99 14.45 -4.09 2.39
N ALA A 100 15.03 -2.93 2.74
CA ALA A 100 14.49 -2.04 3.76
C ALA A 100 13.06 -1.56 3.46
N PHE A 101 12.64 -1.56 2.19
CA PHE A 101 11.28 -1.18 1.80
C PHE A 101 10.29 -2.25 2.29
N LEU A 102 10.61 -3.53 2.03
CA LEU A 102 9.80 -4.66 2.49
C LEU A 102 9.72 -4.72 4.02
N GLN A 103 10.81 -4.41 4.74
CA GLN A 103 10.78 -4.32 6.20
C GLN A 103 9.82 -3.23 6.69
N SER A 104 9.83 -2.06 6.04
CA SER A 104 8.94 -0.96 6.39
C SER A 104 7.47 -1.30 6.08
N ILE A 105 7.20 -1.93 4.93
CA ILE A 105 5.86 -2.41 4.56
C ILE A 105 5.37 -3.45 5.56
N ASN A 106 6.22 -4.42 5.93
CA ASN A 106 5.86 -5.44 6.89
C ASN A 106 5.55 -4.87 8.28
N SER A 107 6.33 -3.87 8.72
CA SER A 107 6.07 -3.17 9.98
C SER A 107 4.71 -2.46 9.92
N LEU A 108 4.45 -1.70 8.86
CA LEU A 108 3.16 -1.03 8.66
C LEU A 108 1.98 -2.00 8.65
N LEU A 109 2.10 -3.14 7.97
CA LEU A 109 1.04 -4.15 7.90
C LEU A 109 0.81 -4.89 9.23
N SER A 110 1.86 -5.06 10.03
CA SER A 110 1.81 -5.85 11.26
C SER A 110 1.38 -5.03 12.48
N SER A 111 1.92 -3.82 12.64
CA SER A 111 1.68 -2.96 13.80
C SER A 111 0.96 -1.66 13.47
N GLY A 112 0.84 -1.29 12.19
CA GLY A 112 0.38 0.05 11.80
C GLY A 112 1.43 1.15 12.03
N ASP A 113 2.64 0.80 12.44
CA ASP A 113 3.72 1.74 12.76
C ASP A 113 5.05 1.30 12.13
N ILE A 114 5.89 2.28 11.80
CA ILE A 114 7.21 2.07 11.24
C ILE A 114 8.23 2.74 12.17
N PRO A 115 9.13 1.97 12.82
CA PRO A 115 10.06 2.51 13.80
C PRO A 115 10.90 3.67 13.26
N GLY A 116 10.85 4.81 13.95
CA GLY A 116 11.60 6.03 13.59
C GLY A 116 11.13 6.69 12.29
N ILE A 117 9.88 6.45 11.87
CA ILE A 117 9.33 7.15 10.70
C ILE A 117 9.03 8.61 11.00
N PHE A 118 8.58 8.96 12.20
CA PHE A 118 8.46 10.34 12.64
C PHE A 118 9.43 10.64 13.79
N THR A 119 9.92 11.87 13.84
CA THR A 119 10.66 12.38 15.00
C THR A 119 9.67 12.78 16.11
N THR A 120 10.15 12.91 17.34
CA THR A 120 9.31 13.39 18.46
C THR A 120 8.71 14.77 18.15
N GLN A 121 9.49 15.66 17.53
CA GLN A 121 9.03 17.00 17.13
C GLN A 121 7.93 16.95 16.07
N GLU A 122 8.03 16.03 15.09
CA GLU A 122 6.96 15.82 14.10
C GLU A 122 5.69 15.31 14.79
N PHE A 123 5.81 14.36 15.72
CA PHE A 123 4.66 13.87 16.50
C PHE A 123 3.99 14.97 17.32
N ASP A 124 4.77 15.78 18.04
CA ASP A 124 4.24 16.89 18.85
C ASP A 124 3.49 17.92 17.98
N SER A 125 3.86 18.06 16.71
CA SER A 125 3.18 18.96 15.78
C SER A 125 1.81 18.45 15.28
N PHE A 126 1.53 17.15 15.45
CA PHE A 126 0.26 16.54 15.04
C PHE A 126 -0.81 16.55 16.15
N LEU A 127 -0.41 16.80 17.41
CA LEU A 127 -1.27 16.87 18.60
C LEU A 127 -1.73 18.31 18.87
#